data_AF-A0A9W9CLI4-F1
#
_entry.id   AF-A0A9W9CLI4-F1
#
_cell.length_a   1.000
_cell.length_b   1.000
_cell.length_c   1.000
_cell.angle_alpha   90.00
_cell.angle_beta   90.00
_cell.angle_gamma   90.00
#
_symmetry.space_group_name_H-M   'P 1'
#
loop_
_entity.id
_entity.type
_entity.pdbx_description
1 polymer ?
#
loop_
_entity_poly.entity_id
_entity_poly.type
_entity_poly.pdbx_seq_one_letter_code
_entity_poly.pdbx_strand_id
1 'polypeptide(L)'
;MEQLHINQNRHLVCDEDVLFNTHEYLNSLVDKFEISINTQPRNNMNIQTESSTNAPLASNMKDSNMKESKMKENNMKDALSGSWSSFKDWHHTKKAWFDSIETIIEETLVEPDKDQPLELRFVKDLGSYNFELTPPQKVSASTKYITISYCWEQPACAEEIPKYQILVDGSYRDLQCPSHVFHRSVRFARYKECDLIWIDQECIDQQLVCIDRQWINKDLQYHLRVMDRVYSESLCTVAPLSTNAFLKGHSVEHLWSTSFVHFRMDPWFRRAWTMNERFCAREVYLLLKTNWRPPSKGDYSNYEKLEDDLLITLAKVKSASDDIPSDRMSLLLGDKTLRDHARKIITGEIADPEEWRMLYRIRLAMAMCGCKITSDQVTIYGNIFKLPRRLDSNRLNDSKFWLPTCVFALMLANRFPEEEDRKRLYQDEESVLQYWFSQEREDGFGWIRDWHKLT
;
A
#
# COMPACT_ATOMS: atom_id res chain seq x y z
N MET A 1 49.31 27.59 -21.28
CA MET A 1 50.71 27.23 -21.53
C MET A 1 51.15 26.47 -20.29
N GLU A 2 50.95 25.16 -20.31
CA GLU A 2 51.93 24.14 -20.75
C GLU A 2 52.71 23.65 -19.51
N GLN A 3 52.38 22.50 -18.92
CA GLN A 3 52.48 21.10 -19.38
C GLN A 3 53.82 20.44 -18.99
N LEU A 4 53.70 19.33 -18.22
CA LEU A 4 54.60 18.16 -18.21
C LEU A 4 56.03 18.41 -17.62
N HIS A 5 56.74 17.50 -16.92
CA HIS A 5 56.52 16.11 -16.45
C HIS A 5 57.61 15.77 -15.38
N ILE A 6 57.74 14.64 -14.67
CA ILE A 6 57.06 13.32 -14.60
C ILE A 6 57.35 12.64 -13.21
N ASN A 7 56.69 11.50 -12.91
CA ASN A 7 57.03 10.44 -11.93
C ASN A 7 57.12 10.72 -10.42
N GLN A 8 56.14 10.17 -9.69
CA GLN A 8 56.34 8.84 -9.07
C GLN A 8 55.00 8.05 -9.00
N ASN A 9 54.99 6.84 -9.57
CA ASN A 9 53.83 5.95 -9.55
C ASN A 9 53.72 5.15 -8.25
N ARG A 10 52.51 5.03 -7.71
CA ARG A 10 52.09 3.82 -6.97
C ARG A 10 50.77 3.33 -7.54
N HIS A 11 50.79 2.13 -8.08
CA HIS A 11 49.60 1.44 -8.56
C HIS A 11 48.69 1.10 -7.36
N LEU A 12 47.41 1.48 -7.48
CA LEU A 12 46.32 0.71 -6.89
C LEU A 12 45.70 -0.06 -8.05
N VAL A 13 45.96 -1.36 -8.10
CA VAL A 13 45.20 -2.29 -8.92
C VAL A 13 43.86 -2.44 -8.20
N CYS A 14 42.78 -1.98 -8.83
CA CYS A 14 41.44 -2.40 -8.46
C CYS A 14 41.14 -3.66 -9.25
N ASP A 15 40.94 -4.80 -8.58
CA ASP A 15 40.49 -6.02 -9.24
C ASP A 15 39.10 -5.80 -9.86
N GLU A 16 39.01 -5.95 -11.18
CA GLU A 16 37.74 -5.84 -11.92
C GLU A 16 36.95 -7.17 -11.97
N ASP A 17 37.50 -8.26 -11.41
CA ASP A 17 37.03 -9.65 -11.60
C ASP A 17 36.16 -10.23 -10.45
N VAL A 18 35.54 -9.40 -9.59
CA VAL A 18 34.67 -9.88 -8.48
C VAL A 18 33.20 -9.41 -8.62
N LEU A 19 32.68 -9.39 -9.84
CA LEU A 19 31.27 -9.12 -10.13
C LEU A 19 30.66 -10.12 -11.11
N PHE A 20 30.66 -11.40 -10.74
CA PHE A 20 29.67 -12.35 -11.26
C PHE A 20 29.01 -13.18 -10.17
N ASN A 21 27.72 -13.42 -10.40
CA ASN A 21 26.82 -14.37 -9.74
C ASN A 21 25.99 -13.89 -8.55
N THR A 22 24.99 -13.06 -8.84
CA THR A 22 23.91 -12.64 -7.93
C THR A 22 23.18 -13.81 -7.27
N HIS A 23 23.19 -14.99 -7.90
CA HIS A 23 22.58 -16.21 -7.37
C HIS A 23 23.39 -16.80 -6.19
N GLU A 24 24.73 -16.79 -6.27
CA GLU A 24 25.59 -17.22 -5.14
C GLU A 24 25.57 -16.24 -3.97
N TYR A 25 25.43 -14.93 -4.22
CA TYR A 25 25.26 -13.96 -3.13
C TYR A 25 23.97 -14.23 -2.32
N LEU A 26 22.86 -14.50 -3.03
CA LEU A 26 21.58 -14.87 -2.44
C LEU A 26 21.64 -16.23 -1.71
N ASN A 27 22.26 -17.24 -2.31
CA ASN A 27 22.41 -18.56 -1.65
C ASN A 27 23.34 -18.47 -0.43
N SER A 28 24.43 -17.68 -0.48
CA SER A 28 25.28 -17.47 0.71
C SER A 28 24.58 -16.73 1.85
N LEU A 29 23.52 -15.96 1.57
CA LEU A 29 22.65 -15.38 2.59
C LEU A 29 21.73 -16.44 3.20
N VAL A 30 21.23 -17.41 2.41
CA VAL A 30 20.44 -18.54 2.91
C VAL A 30 21.29 -19.48 3.77
N ASP A 31 22.47 -19.89 3.30
CA ASP A 31 23.37 -20.80 4.04
C ASP A 31 23.85 -20.20 5.37
N LYS A 32 24.15 -18.89 5.40
CA LYS A 32 24.50 -18.17 6.64
C LYS A 32 23.31 -18.04 7.60
N PHE A 33 22.08 -18.11 7.12
CA PHE A 33 20.89 -18.16 7.96
C PHE A 33 20.68 -19.57 8.55
N GLU A 34 20.90 -20.65 7.79
CA GLU A 34 20.73 -22.02 8.29
C GLU A 34 21.79 -22.43 9.33
N ILE A 35 23.05 -22.02 9.16
CA ILE A 35 24.12 -22.32 10.12
C ILE A 35 23.86 -21.71 11.51
N SER A 36 23.08 -20.63 11.58
CA SER A 36 22.69 -19.97 12.84
C SER A 36 21.61 -20.75 13.64
N ILE A 37 20.96 -21.75 13.03
CA ILE A 37 19.80 -22.46 13.63
C ILE A 37 20.22 -23.61 14.56
N ASN A 38 21.47 -24.08 14.52
CA ASN A 38 21.95 -25.22 15.31
C ASN A 38 22.99 -24.86 16.39
N THR A 39 22.54 -24.31 17.52
CA THR A 39 23.24 -24.45 18.81
C THR A 39 22.28 -24.78 19.95
N GLN A 40 22.57 -25.86 20.68
CA GLN A 40 21.76 -26.31 21.82
C GLN A 40 21.94 -25.42 23.07
N PRO A 41 20.93 -25.35 23.97
CA PRO A 41 21.01 -24.54 25.18
C PRO A 41 22.01 -25.13 26.19
N ARG A 42 22.85 -24.28 26.80
CA ARG A 42 23.67 -24.63 27.97
C ARG A 42 23.09 -24.05 29.26
N ASN A 43 23.32 -24.78 30.34
CA ASN A 43 22.68 -24.62 31.65
C ASN A 43 22.91 -23.27 32.34
N ASN A 44 21.92 -22.87 33.15
CA ASN A 44 22.05 -21.83 34.16
C ASN A 44 23.14 -22.15 35.20
N MET A 45 23.87 -21.14 35.64
CA MET A 45 24.53 -21.13 36.96
C MET A 45 24.50 -19.71 37.56
N ASN A 46 24.15 -19.62 38.84
CA ASN A 46 24.10 -18.37 39.61
C ASN A 46 25.50 -17.86 39.96
N ILE A 47 25.72 -16.54 39.89
CA ILE A 47 26.60 -15.79 40.82
C ILE A 47 25.96 -14.41 41.11
N GLN A 48 25.92 -14.01 42.38
CA GLN A 48 25.70 -12.62 42.84
C GLN A 48 27.05 -11.96 43.12
N THR A 49 27.21 -10.65 42.87
CA THR A 49 27.70 -9.63 43.86
C THR A 49 27.82 -8.21 43.28
N GLU A 50 27.15 -7.28 43.98
CA GLU A 50 27.40 -5.85 44.32
C GLU A 50 28.39 -4.90 43.59
N SER A 51 27.88 -3.68 43.29
CA SER A 51 28.51 -2.32 43.33
C SER A 51 29.76 -2.01 42.45
N SER A 52 29.92 -0.88 41.75
CA SER A 52 29.62 0.53 42.09
C SER A 52 29.82 1.50 40.89
N THR A 53 29.07 2.63 40.88
CA THR A 53 29.39 3.97 40.28
C THR A 53 30.14 4.09 38.93
N ASN A 54 29.42 4.46 37.84
CA ASN A 54 29.51 5.78 37.16
C ASN A 54 28.80 5.81 35.79
N ALA A 55 28.23 6.96 35.43
CA ALA A 55 27.62 7.31 34.13
C ALA A 55 28.64 8.11 33.27
N PRO A 56 28.46 8.38 31.94
CA PRO A 56 27.19 8.45 31.20
C PRO A 56 27.12 7.89 29.75
N LEU A 57 25.87 7.84 29.26
CA LEU A 57 25.36 7.85 27.87
C LEU A 57 26.34 7.61 26.69
N ALA A 58 26.23 6.44 26.02
CA ALA A 58 26.45 6.28 24.57
C ALA A 58 25.99 4.93 23.94
N SER A 59 25.22 4.06 24.61
CA SER A 59 24.95 2.67 24.13
C SER A 59 23.57 2.40 23.51
N ASN A 60 22.54 3.20 23.81
CA ASN A 60 21.14 2.78 23.59
C ASN A 60 20.65 2.76 22.12
N MET A 61 21.39 3.30 21.15
CA MET A 61 20.95 3.33 19.74
C MET A 61 21.25 2.05 18.94
N LYS A 62 22.22 1.22 19.36
CA LYS A 62 22.46 -0.07 18.69
C LYS A 62 21.45 -1.13 19.14
N ASP A 63 21.08 -1.13 20.42
CA ASP A 63 20.06 -2.03 20.95
C ASP A 63 18.64 -1.65 20.50
N SER A 64 18.33 -0.37 20.27
CA SER A 64 17.03 0.02 19.69
C SER A 64 16.86 -0.53 18.27
N ASN A 65 17.86 -0.33 17.40
CA ASN A 65 17.77 -0.76 16.00
C ASN A 65 17.81 -2.29 15.87
N MET A 66 18.55 -2.99 16.73
CA MET A 66 18.55 -4.46 16.75
C MET A 66 17.26 -5.03 17.36
N LYS A 67 16.65 -4.38 18.36
CA LYS A 67 15.32 -4.75 18.86
C LYS A 67 14.24 -4.49 17.81
N GLU A 68 14.29 -3.36 17.10
CA GLU A 68 13.32 -3.02 16.06
C GLU A 68 13.45 -3.95 14.84
N SER A 69 14.68 -4.33 14.46
CA SER A 69 14.94 -5.31 13.41
C SER A 69 14.43 -6.71 13.81
N LYS A 70 14.73 -7.20 15.02
CA LYS A 70 14.18 -8.47 15.53
C LYS A 70 12.67 -8.43 15.73
N MET A 71 12.10 -7.29 16.10
CA MET A 71 10.65 -7.10 16.21
C MET A 71 9.97 -7.11 14.83
N LYS A 72 10.58 -6.52 13.81
CA LYS A 72 10.09 -6.60 12.41
C LYS A 72 10.24 -8.01 11.84
N GLU A 73 11.31 -8.73 12.16
CA GLU A 73 11.51 -10.13 11.77
C GLU A 73 10.49 -11.06 12.44
N ASN A 74 10.28 -10.93 13.75
CA ASN A 74 9.27 -11.68 14.49
C ASN A 74 7.85 -11.33 14.01
N ASN A 75 7.54 -10.05 13.76
CA ASN A 75 6.25 -9.64 13.21
C ASN A 75 5.96 -10.23 11.81
N MET A 76 6.99 -10.42 10.98
CA MET A 76 6.84 -11.09 9.69
C MET A 76 6.69 -12.60 9.86
N LYS A 77 7.43 -13.19 10.82
CA LYS A 77 7.22 -14.58 11.25
C LYS A 77 5.83 -14.80 11.81
N ASP A 78 5.21 -13.87 12.56
CA ASP A 78 3.86 -14.02 13.10
C ASP A 78 2.77 -13.85 12.03
N ALA A 79 2.97 -12.95 11.06
CA ALA A 79 2.08 -12.81 9.91
C ALA A 79 2.09 -14.05 8.99
N LEU A 80 3.20 -14.80 8.95
CA LEU A 80 3.39 -15.99 8.10
C LEU A 80 3.24 -17.32 8.86
N SER A 81 3.55 -17.38 10.15
CA SER A 81 3.39 -18.58 11.01
C SER A 81 1.94 -18.85 11.35
N GLY A 82 1.11 -17.81 11.26
CA GLY A 82 -0.32 -17.98 11.07
C GLY A 82 -1.00 -18.70 12.23
N SER A 83 -0.69 -18.32 13.47
CA SER A 83 -1.63 -18.48 14.60
C SER A 83 -2.86 -17.56 14.44
N TRP A 84 -3.42 -17.53 13.23
CA TRP A 84 -4.77 -17.09 12.99
C TRP A 84 -5.65 -18.09 13.72
N SER A 85 -6.20 -17.67 14.86
CA SER A 85 -7.40 -18.23 15.46
C SER A 85 -8.34 -18.66 14.33
N SER A 86 -8.56 -19.96 14.24
CA SER A 86 -9.26 -20.63 13.15
C SER A 86 -10.72 -20.20 13.10
N PHE A 87 -11.43 -20.56 12.03
CA PHE A 87 -12.89 -20.35 11.99
C PHE A 87 -13.58 -20.90 13.25
N LYS A 88 -13.14 -22.07 13.72
CA LYS A 88 -13.68 -22.74 14.91
C LYS A 88 -13.47 -21.92 16.18
N ASP A 89 -12.38 -21.16 16.26
CA ASP A 89 -12.06 -20.34 17.43
C ASP A 89 -12.89 -19.05 17.48
N TRP A 90 -13.32 -18.53 16.32
CA TRP A 90 -14.15 -17.31 16.22
C TRP A 90 -15.65 -17.55 16.32
N HIS A 91 -16.17 -18.53 15.58
CA HIS A 91 -17.62 -18.69 15.40
C HIS A 91 -18.17 -19.97 16.06
N HIS A 92 -17.32 -20.98 16.30
CA HIS A 92 -17.67 -22.32 16.81
C HIS A 92 -18.66 -23.15 15.98
N THR A 93 -19.62 -22.52 15.29
CA THR A 93 -20.70 -23.14 14.50
C THR A 93 -20.97 -22.34 13.23
N LYS A 94 -21.54 -23.00 12.20
CA LYS A 94 -22.02 -22.34 10.97
C LYS A 94 -23.04 -21.23 11.28
N LYS A 95 -24.01 -21.54 12.14
CA LYS A 95 -25.11 -20.62 12.46
C LYS A 95 -24.58 -19.30 13.04
N ALA A 96 -23.69 -19.37 14.03
CA ALA A 96 -23.10 -18.17 14.63
C ALA A 96 -22.27 -17.33 13.63
N TRP A 97 -21.74 -17.95 12.56
CA TRP A 97 -21.11 -17.21 11.47
C TRP A 97 -22.11 -16.48 10.58
N PHE A 98 -23.22 -17.13 10.21
CA PHE A 98 -24.31 -16.47 9.47
C PHE A 98 -24.97 -15.37 10.31
N ASP A 99 -25.22 -15.62 11.59
CA ASP A 99 -25.70 -14.61 12.56
C ASP A 99 -24.71 -13.42 12.63
N SER A 100 -23.39 -13.69 12.62
CA SER A 100 -22.35 -12.65 12.56
C SER A 100 -22.28 -11.90 11.23
N ILE A 101 -22.56 -12.56 10.10
CA ILE A 101 -22.66 -11.91 8.78
C ILE A 101 -23.81 -10.92 8.77
N GLU A 102 -25.02 -11.35 9.16
CA GLU A 102 -26.18 -10.46 9.20
C GLU A 102 -25.99 -9.32 10.21
N THR A 103 -25.38 -9.59 11.37
CA THR A 103 -24.99 -8.53 12.33
C THR A 103 -24.06 -7.49 11.69
N ILE A 104 -23.06 -7.91 10.90
CA ILE A 104 -22.17 -6.98 10.18
C ILE A 104 -22.95 -6.16 9.14
N ILE A 105 -23.87 -6.80 8.41
CA ILE A 105 -24.68 -6.12 7.39
C ILE A 105 -25.62 -5.11 8.06
N GLU A 106 -26.41 -5.51 9.06
CA GLU A 106 -27.32 -4.63 9.80
C GLU A 106 -26.58 -3.49 10.51
N GLU A 107 -25.48 -3.79 11.21
CA GLU A 107 -24.76 -2.77 11.97
C GLU A 107 -23.90 -1.84 11.09
N THR A 108 -23.41 -2.28 9.93
CA THR A 108 -22.33 -1.54 9.23
C THR A 108 -22.57 -1.25 7.75
N LEU A 109 -23.58 -1.83 7.10
CA LEU A 109 -23.82 -1.58 5.68
C LEU A 109 -24.21 -0.11 5.43
N VAL A 110 -23.54 0.51 4.46
CA VAL A 110 -23.86 1.86 3.98
C VAL A 110 -23.89 1.87 2.46
N GLU A 111 -24.86 2.60 1.90
CA GLU A 111 -24.97 2.85 0.46
C GLU A 111 -24.42 4.25 0.17
N PRO A 112 -23.16 4.41 -0.28
CA PRO A 112 -22.68 5.70 -0.75
C PRO A 112 -23.46 6.12 -1.99
N ASP A 113 -23.98 7.35 -1.99
CA ASP A 113 -24.65 7.92 -3.15
C ASP A 113 -23.63 8.04 -4.31
N LYS A 114 -23.84 7.22 -5.34
CA LYS A 114 -22.99 7.16 -6.54
C LYS A 114 -23.27 8.29 -7.51
N ASP A 115 -24.48 8.85 -7.48
CA ASP A 115 -24.94 9.89 -8.39
C ASP A 115 -24.69 11.29 -7.79
N GLN A 116 -24.51 11.40 -6.47
CA GLN A 116 -24.03 12.61 -5.83
C GLN A 116 -22.63 12.99 -6.37
N PRO A 117 -22.41 14.24 -6.82
CA PRO A 117 -21.07 14.75 -7.16
C PRO A 117 -20.14 14.68 -5.94
N LEU A 118 -18.86 14.34 -6.17
CA LEU A 118 -17.87 14.38 -5.08
C LEU A 118 -17.78 15.79 -4.52
N GLU A 119 -17.72 15.92 -3.19
CA GLU A 119 -17.50 17.18 -2.50
C GLU A 119 -16.10 17.15 -1.88
N LEU A 120 -15.15 17.83 -2.53
CA LEU A 120 -13.73 17.77 -2.16
C LEU A 120 -13.17 19.16 -1.87
N ARG A 121 -12.16 19.23 -1.00
CA ARG A 121 -11.24 20.37 -0.93
C ARG A 121 -10.02 20.09 -1.81
N PHE A 122 -9.34 21.15 -2.24
CA PHE A 122 -8.10 21.07 -3.01
C PHE A 122 -7.09 22.06 -2.46
N VAL A 123 -5.81 21.71 -2.58
CA VAL A 123 -4.72 22.67 -2.49
C VAL A 123 -4.59 23.35 -3.85
N LYS A 124 -4.67 24.68 -3.87
CA LYS A 124 -4.61 25.52 -5.07
C LYS A 124 -3.42 26.47 -5.02
N ASP A 125 -2.67 26.58 -6.11
CA ASP A 125 -1.50 27.47 -6.21
C ASP A 125 -1.94 28.95 -6.26
N LEU A 126 -1.37 29.79 -5.37
CA LEU A 126 -1.52 31.26 -5.40
C LEU A 126 -0.25 31.96 -5.91
N GLY A 127 0.80 31.21 -6.25
CA GLY A 127 2.12 31.73 -6.58
C GLY A 127 2.99 32.01 -5.34
N SER A 128 4.29 32.27 -5.58
CA SER A 128 5.28 32.63 -4.54
C SER A 128 5.31 31.70 -3.30
N TYR A 129 5.11 30.40 -3.52
CA TYR A 129 5.06 29.34 -2.48
C TYR A 129 3.87 29.40 -1.51
N ASN A 130 2.89 30.27 -1.78
CA ASN A 130 1.63 30.33 -1.06
C ASN A 130 0.55 29.54 -1.79
N PHE A 131 -0.28 28.84 -1.02
CA PHE A 131 -1.37 28.01 -1.51
C PHE A 131 -2.65 28.33 -0.74
N GLU A 132 -3.80 27.96 -1.30
CA GLU A 132 -5.12 28.04 -0.67
C GLU A 132 -5.69 26.63 -0.52
N LEU A 133 -6.24 26.30 0.65
CA LEU A 133 -7.13 25.15 0.78
C LEU A 133 -8.54 25.61 0.40
N THR A 134 -9.07 25.12 -0.73
CA THR A 134 -10.43 25.50 -1.14
C THR A 134 -11.46 25.02 -0.10
N PRO A 135 -12.59 25.72 0.07
CA PRO A 135 -13.74 25.13 0.75
C PRO A 135 -14.17 23.83 0.03
N PRO A 136 -14.94 22.96 0.71
CA PRO A 136 -15.56 21.81 0.07
C PRO A 136 -16.38 22.26 -1.14
N GLN A 137 -16.07 21.71 -2.31
CA GLN A 137 -16.73 22.07 -3.56
C GLN A 137 -17.11 20.83 -4.36
N LYS A 138 -18.26 20.91 -5.05
CA LYS A 138 -18.76 19.84 -5.90
C LYS A 138 -17.89 19.72 -7.16
N VAL A 139 -17.20 18.60 -7.29
CA VAL A 139 -16.45 18.19 -8.47
C VAL A 139 -17.43 17.99 -9.63
N SER A 140 -17.16 18.66 -10.75
CA SER A 140 -17.88 18.46 -12.00
C SER A 140 -17.00 17.69 -12.99
N ALA A 141 -17.59 17.23 -14.10
CA ALA A 141 -16.83 16.61 -15.19
C ALA A 141 -15.78 17.53 -15.85
N SER A 142 -15.81 18.85 -15.58
CA SER A 142 -14.79 19.80 -16.04
C SER A 142 -13.74 20.14 -14.98
N THR A 143 -13.91 19.72 -13.72
CA THR A 143 -12.92 19.92 -12.65
C THR A 143 -11.69 19.06 -12.90
N LYS A 144 -10.58 19.71 -13.30
CA LYS A 144 -9.29 19.06 -13.52
C LYS A 144 -8.44 19.14 -12.25
N TYR A 145 -8.07 17.99 -11.69
CA TYR A 145 -7.19 17.87 -10.53
C TYR A 145 -6.27 16.66 -10.64
N ILE A 146 -5.14 16.69 -9.94
CA ILE A 146 -4.29 15.52 -9.71
C ILE A 146 -4.46 15.00 -8.27
N THR A 147 -4.19 13.72 -8.06
CA THR A 147 -4.20 13.08 -6.73
C THR A 147 -2.79 12.66 -6.31
N ILE A 148 -2.43 12.89 -5.05
CA ILE A 148 -1.12 12.51 -4.51
C ILE A 148 -1.25 11.23 -3.66
N SER A 149 -0.27 10.34 -3.81
CA SER A 149 -0.28 8.96 -3.31
C SER A 149 1.08 8.65 -2.69
N TYR A 150 1.15 8.60 -1.36
CA TYR A 150 2.42 8.55 -0.63
C TYR A 150 2.24 7.87 0.74
N CYS A 151 3.34 7.36 1.31
CA CYS A 151 3.40 7.02 2.72
C CYS A 151 3.55 8.29 3.56
N TRP A 152 2.70 8.48 4.57
CA TRP A 152 2.79 9.65 5.47
C TRP A 152 4.13 9.71 6.20
N GLU A 153 4.63 8.55 6.63
CA GLU A 153 5.99 8.38 7.13
C GLU A 153 6.98 8.30 5.95
N GLN A 154 7.58 9.44 5.59
CA GLN A 154 8.75 9.49 4.71
C GLN A 154 9.98 10.01 5.47
N PRO A 155 11.19 9.52 5.18
CA PRO A 155 12.42 10.14 5.65
C PRO A 155 12.53 11.57 5.14
N ALA A 156 13.14 12.45 5.93
CA ALA A 156 13.42 13.83 5.52
C ALA A 156 14.34 13.86 4.28
N CYS A 157 13.99 14.66 3.28
CA CYS A 157 14.84 14.91 2.13
C CYS A 157 15.92 15.95 2.48
N ALA A 158 17.16 15.73 2.05
CA ALA A 158 18.28 16.68 2.22
C ALA A 158 18.27 17.84 1.20
N GLU A 159 17.13 18.09 0.57
CA GLU A 159 16.93 19.11 -0.47
C GLU A 159 16.52 20.43 0.18
N GLU A 160 17.04 21.54 -0.34
CA GLU A 160 16.63 22.87 0.09
C GLU A 160 15.26 23.19 -0.50
N ILE A 161 14.21 22.94 0.29
CA ILE A 161 12.81 23.06 -0.12
C ILE A 161 12.28 24.43 0.32
N PRO A 162 11.60 25.20 -0.55
CA PRO A 162 10.96 26.46 -0.18
C PRO A 162 10.00 26.32 0.99
N LYS A 163 9.90 27.35 1.85
CA LYS A 163 8.89 27.36 2.90
C LYS A 163 7.49 27.59 2.29
N TYR A 164 6.75 26.51 2.14
CA TYR A 164 5.35 26.51 1.72
C TYR A 164 4.42 26.91 2.86
N GLN A 165 3.36 27.65 2.53
CA GLN A 165 2.27 27.97 3.45
C GLN A 165 0.91 27.78 2.78
N ILE A 166 -0.07 27.28 3.53
CA ILE A 166 -1.46 27.07 3.07
C ILE A 166 -2.37 28.05 3.83
N LEU A 167 -3.11 28.85 3.08
CA LEU A 167 -4.19 29.70 3.56
C LEU A 167 -5.43 28.83 3.83
N VAL A 168 -5.89 28.85 5.07
CA VAL A 168 -7.12 28.19 5.54
C VAL A 168 -7.91 29.19 6.38
N ASP A 169 -9.17 29.45 6.00
CA ASP A 169 -10.09 30.36 6.69
C ASP A 169 -9.50 31.75 7.01
N GLY A 170 -8.70 32.29 6.08
CA GLY A 170 -8.04 33.60 6.22
C GLY A 170 -6.73 33.59 7.02
N SER A 171 -6.26 32.44 7.48
CA SER A 171 -5.01 32.27 8.23
C SER A 171 -4.01 31.37 7.49
N TYR A 172 -2.71 31.70 7.52
CA TYR A 172 -1.68 30.84 6.95
C TYR A 172 -1.17 29.83 7.98
N ARG A 173 -1.09 28.55 7.60
CA ARG A 173 -0.43 27.48 8.35
C ARG A 173 0.70 26.84 7.53
N ASP A 174 1.59 26.15 8.24
CA ASP A 174 2.57 25.25 7.63
C ASP A 174 1.89 23.97 7.10
N LEU A 175 2.63 23.18 6.30
CA LEU A 175 2.14 21.92 5.72
C LEU A 175 1.86 20.85 6.80
N GLN A 176 0.85 20.01 6.55
CA GLN A 176 0.55 18.80 7.32
C GLN A 176 1.23 17.57 6.70
N CYS A 177 1.40 17.54 5.37
CA CYS A 177 2.14 16.51 4.65
C CYS A 177 3.66 16.82 4.59
N PRO A 178 4.53 15.82 4.30
CA PRO A 178 5.97 16.05 4.20
C PRO A 178 6.33 17.05 3.09
N SER A 179 7.18 18.04 3.42
CA SER A 179 7.47 19.17 2.52
C SER A 179 8.06 18.75 1.17
N HIS A 180 8.84 17.67 1.11
CA HIS A 180 9.40 17.14 -0.14
C HIS A 180 8.37 16.41 -1.01
N VAL A 181 7.34 15.81 -0.40
CA VAL A 181 6.18 15.26 -1.13
C VAL A 181 5.42 16.42 -1.75
N PHE A 182 5.09 17.44 -0.97
CA PHE A 182 4.39 18.63 -1.44
C PHE A 182 5.15 19.35 -2.57
N HIS A 183 6.45 19.60 -2.39
CA HIS A 183 7.32 20.25 -3.36
C HIS A 183 7.30 19.55 -4.74
N ARG A 184 7.49 18.23 -4.75
CA ARG A 184 7.55 17.43 -5.98
C ARG A 184 6.17 17.30 -6.62
N SER A 185 5.11 17.20 -5.82
CA SER A 185 3.72 17.24 -6.29
C SER A 185 3.35 18.58 -6.95
N VAL A 186 3.73 19.71 -6.36
CA VAL A 186 3.52 21.06 -6.95
C VAL A 186 4.26 21.20 -8.28
N ARG A 187 5.51 20.74 -8.35
CA ARG A 187 6.31 20.76 -9.59
C ARG A 187 5.67 19.90 -10.67
N PHE A 188 5.15 18.72 -10.33
CA PHE A 188 4.41 17.88 -11.27
C PHE A 188 3.07 18.49 -11.69
N ALA A 189 2.33 19.10 -10.77
CA ALA A 189 1.05 19.76 -11.05
C ALA A 189 1.23 20.88 -12.09
N ARG A 190 2.26 21.72 -11.92
CA ARG A 190 2.67 22.76 -12.87
C ARG A 190 3.10 22.18 -14.22
N TYR A 191 3.86 21.07 -14.22
CA TYR A 191 4.24 20.36 -15.45
C TYR A 191 3.03 19.79 -16.23
N LYS A 192 1.95 19.42 -15.53
CA LYS A 192 0.68 18.97 -16.13
C LYS A 192 -0.36 20.09 -16.32
N GLU A 193 0.03 21.36 -16.16
CA GLU A 193 -0.85 22.54 -16.28
C GLU A 193 -2.14 22.40 -15.43
N CYS A 194 -1.99 21.95 -14.18
CA CYS A 194 -3.10 21.64 -13.29
C CYS A 194 -2.98 22.36 -11.94
N ASP A 195 -3.88 23.30 -11.69
CA ASP A 195 -3.85 24.17 -10.51
C ASP A 195 -4.42 23.53 -9.23
N LEU A 196 -5.11 22.38 -9.34
CA LEU A 196 -5.79 21.72 -8.23
C LEU A 196 -5.09 20.41 -7.87
N ILE A 197 -4.59 20.34 -6.63
CA ILE A 197 -3.89 19.18 -6.08
C ILE A 197 -4.72 18.63 -4.92
N TRP A 198 -5.04 17.34 -4.96
CA TRP A 198 -5.68 16.64 -3.85
C TRP A 198 -4.63 15.82 -3.07
N ILE A 199 -4.47 16.11 -1.79
CA ILE A 199 -3.54 15.45 -0.85
C ILE A 199 -4.33 15.06 0.41
N ASP A 200 -4.33 13.79 0.78
CA ASP A 200 -5.14 13.25 1.89
C ASP A 200 -4.94 13.96 3.24
N GLN A 201 -3.71 14.31 3.62
CA GLN A 201 -3.41 15.01 4.88
C GLN A 201 -3.76 16.51 4.86
N GLU A 202 -3.95 17.12 3.68
CA GLU A 202 -4.27 18.55 3.55
C GLU A 202 -5.74 18.81 3.20
N CYS A 203 -6.36 17.91 2.43
CA CYS A 203 -7.69 18.09 1.84
C CYS A 203 -8.82 17.41 2.64
N ILE A 204 -8.50 16.43 3.48
CA ILE A 204 -9.43 15.79 4.41
C ILE A 204 -9.19 16.41 5.80
N ASP A 205 -10.24 16.87 6.47
CA ASP A 205 -10.13 17.18 7.90
C ASP A 205 -9.89 15.88 8.66
N GLN A 206 -8.71 15.74 9.27
CA GLN A 206 -8.31 14.56 10.05
C GLN A 206 -8.75 14.64 11.52
N GLN A 207 -9.37 15.75 11.97
CA GLN A 207 -9.73 15.93 13.38
C GLN A 207 -10.90 15.04 13.81
N LEU A 208 -10.73 14.35 14.94
CA LEU A 208 -11.80 13.57 15.58
C LEU A 208 -12.69 14.49 16.41
N VAL A 209 -14.01 14.40 16.21
CA VAL A 209 -15.00 15.13 17.01
C VAL A 209 -15.78 14.14 17.89
N CYS A 210 -15.93 14.45 19.18
CA CYS A 210 -16.73 13.65 20.08
C CYS A 210 -18.23 13.99 19.93
N ILE A 211 -19.02 13.05 19.42
CA ILE A 211 -20.49 13.13 19.27
C ILE A 211 -21.08 11.95 20.06
N ASP A 212 -22.00 12.20 20.99
CA ASP A 212 -22.66 11.16 21.80
C ASP A 212 -21.71 10.14 22.45
N ARG A 213 -20.55 10.63 22.93
CA ARG A 213 -19.42 9.86 23.51
C ARG A 213 -18.65 8.98 22.52
N GLN A 214 -18.91 9.10 21.22
CA GLN A 214 -18.14 8.45 20.15
C GLN A 214 -17.24 9.46 19.45
N TRP A 215 -15.97 9.11 19.25
CA TRP A 215 -15.05 9.91 18.45
C TRP A 215 -15.26 9.60 16.97
N ILE A 216 -15.89 10.52 16.25
CA ILE A 216 -16.26 10.37 14.85
C ILE A 216 -15.58 11.48 14.05
N ASN A 217 -14.89 11.09 12.99
CA ASN A 217 -14.51 11.99 11.91
C ASN A 217 -15.40 11.72 10.70
N LYS A 218 -16.38 12.59 10.46
CA LYS A 218 -17.34 12.46 9.35
C LYS A 218 -16.69 12.66 7.99
N ASP A 219 -15.69 13.53 7.92
CA ASP A 219 -15.02 13.89 6.66
C ASP A 219 -14.07 12.79 6.20
N LEU A 220 -13.29 12.23 7.12
CA LEU A 220 -12.52 11.01 6.88
C LEU A 220 -13.41 9.83 6.47
N GLN A 221 -14.53 9.60 7.17
CA GLN A 221 -15.46 8.52 6.79
C GLN A 221 -16.11 8.73 5.43
N TYR A 222 -16.48 9.96 5.08
CA TYR A 222 -16.94 10.28 3.73
C TYR A 222 -15.86 9.94 2.70
N HIS A 223 -14.65 10.48 2.87
CA HIS A 223 -13.54 10.25 1.94
C HIS A 223 -13.19 8.76 1.78
N LEU A 224 -13.06 8.00 2.87
CA LEU A 224 -12.79 6.55 2.83
C LEU A 224 -13.79 5.77 1.95
N ARG A 225 -15.07 6.16 1.97
CA ARG A 225 -16.15 5.54 1.17
C ARG A 225 -16.13 5.93 -0.31
N VAL A 226 -15.50 7.06 -0.66
CA VAL A 226 -15.43 7.60 -2.04
C VAL A 226 -14.00 7.66 -2.61
N MET A 227 -13.00 7.11 -1.92
CA MET A 227 -11.61 7.10 -2.40
C MET A 227 -11.47 6.52 -3.81
N ASP A 228 -12.25 5.51 -4.18
CA ASP A 228 -12.22 4.96 -5.55
C ASP A 228 -12.62 5.99 -6.60
N ARG A 229 -13.58 6.85 -6.28
CA ARG A 229 -14.01 7.97 -7.11
C ARG A 229 -12.96 9.08 -7.14
N VAL A 230 -12.40 9.48 -5.99
CA VAL A 230 -11.32 10.50 -5.93
C VAL A 230 -10.15 10.16 -6.87
N TYR A 231 -9.65 8.92 -6.84
CA TYR A 231 -8.58 8.51 -7.75
C TYR A 231 -9.07 8.33 -9.19
N SER A 232 -10.27 7.77 -9.42
CA SER A 232 -10.77 7.48 -10.78
C SER A 232 -11.39 8.68 -11.53
N GLU A 233 -11.74 9.76 -10.84
CA GLU A 233 -12.21 11.03 -11.42
C GLU A 233 -11.05 12.02 -11.64
N SER A 234 -9.93 11.87 -10.93
CA SER A 234 -8.71 12.67 -11.15
C SER A 234 -8.10 12.50 -12.55
N LEU A 235 -7.32 13.48 -13.00
CA LEU A 235 -6.56 13.40 -14.26
C LEU A 235 -5.56 12.25 -14.23
N CYS A 236 -4.75 12.22 -13.16
CA CYS A 236 -3.79 11.17 -12.86
C CYS A 236 -3.42 11.22 -11.38
N THR A 237 -2.78 10.14 -10.93
CA THR A 237 -2.22 10.00 -9.59
C THR A 237 -0.70 10.09 -9.64
N VAL A 238 -0.11 10.75 -8.66
CA VAL A 238 1.33 10.95 -8.56
C VAL A 238 1.82 10.32 -7.26
N ALA A 239 2.88 9.52 -7.37
CA ALA A 239 3.56 8.90 -6.24
C ALA A 239 4.99 9.43 -6.11
N PRO A 240 5.23 10.48 -5.29
CA PRO A 240 6.56 10.92 -4.92
C PRO A 240 7.23 9.86 -4.04
N LEU A 241 8.07 9.03 -4.66
CA LEU A 241 8.78 7.96 -3.96
C LEU A 241 9.84 8.55 -3.02
N SER A 242 10.00 7.94 -1.85
CA SER A 242 11.00 8.35 -0.85
C SER A 242 12.43 7.90 -1.18
N THR A 243 12.54 6.85 -2.00
CA THR A 243 13.80 6.19 -2.34
C THR A 243 14.52 6.96 -3.44
N ASN A 244 15.77 7.34 -3.18
CA ASN A 244 16.67 7.89 -4.20
C ASN A 244 17.32 6.75 -4.99
N ALA A 245 17.31 6.85 -6.32
CA ALA A 245 18.08 5.94 -7.18
C ALA A 245 19.40 6.59 -7.60
N PHE A 246 20.53 5.98 -7.23
CA PHE A 246 21.87 6.43 -7.63
C PHE A 246 22.29 5.73 -8.92
N LEU A 247 22.00 6.37 -10.05
CA LEU A 247 22.10 5.76 -11.38
C LEU A 247 23.32 6.33 -12.13
N LYS A 248 24.52 5.86 -11.77
CA LYS A 248 25.79 6.30 -12.37
C LYS A 248 26.07 5.60 -13.70
N GLY A 249 25.89 6.30 -14.83
CA GLY A 249 26.45 5.90 -16.14
C GLY A 249 25.85 4.64 -16.79
N HIS A 250 24.86 4.00 -16.17
CA HIS A 250 24.22 2.79 -16.68
C HIS A 250 23.26 3.09 -17.84
N SER A 251 23.10 2.11 -18.75
CA SER A 251 22.10 2.15 -19.81
C SER A 251 20.68 2.09 -19.24
N VAL A 252 19.71 2.56 -20.02
CA VAL A 252 18.28 2.53 -19.68
C VAL A 252 17.75 1.15 -19.28
N GLU A 253 18.16 0.07 -19.95
CA GLU A 253 17.71 -1.28 -19.59
C GLU A 253 18.24 -1.70 -18.22
N HIS A 254 19.47 -1.30 -17.90
CA HIS A 254 20.04 -1.51 -16.57
C HIS A 254 19.40 -0.58 -15.52
N LEU A 255 18.89 0.60 -15.91
CA LEU A 255 18.04 1.40 -15.02
C LEU A 255 16.79 0.63 -14.63
N TRP A 256 16.15 -0.09 -15.55
CA TRP A 256 14.95 -0.88 -15.20
C TRP A 256 15.28 -1.98 -14.20
N SER A 257 16.23 -2.86 -14.50
CA SER A 257 16.57 -3.98 -13.61
C SER A 257 17.04 -3.54 -12.22
N THR A 258 17.82 -2.45 -12.11
CA THR A 258 18.26 -1.90 -10.82
C THR A 258 17.18 -1.07 -10.12
N SER A 259 16.48 -0.18 -10.83
CA SER A 259 15.40 0.64 -10.25
C SER A 259 14.23 -0.25 -9.79
N PHE A 260 14.00 -1.41 -10.40
CA PHE A 260 13.04 -2.40 -9.91
C PHE A 260 13.31 -2.84 -8.47
N VAL A 261 14.57 -3.03 -8.10
CA VAL A 261 14.94 -3.33 -6.72
C VAL A 261 14.64 -2.12 -5.84
N HIS A 262 15.01 -0.91 -6.27
CA HIS A 262 14.72 0.31 -5.52
C HIS A 262 13.20 0.56 -5.32
N PHE A 263 12.37 0.35 -6.34
CA PHE A 263 10.90 0.43 -6.23
C PHE A 263 10.36 -0.54 -5.17
N ARG A 264 10.74 -1.83 -5.23
CA ARG A 264 10.30 -2.85 -4.24
C ARG A 264 10.75 -2.53 -2.80
N MET A 265 11.76 -1.69 -2.63
CA MET A 265 12.26 -1.25 -1.34
C MET A 265 11.56 0.01 -0.82
N ASP A 266 10.93 0.80 -1.68
CA ASP A 266 10.20 1.99 -1.26
C ASP A 266 8.96 1.63 -0.41
N PRO A 267 8.69 2.33 0.71
CA PRO A 267 7.50 2.12 1.53
C PRO A 267 6.18 2.16 0.75
N TRP A 268 6.10 2.91 -0.36
CA TRP A 268 4.89 3.01 -1.18
C TRP A 268 4.38 1.63 -1.65
N PHE A 269 5.27 0.76 -2.13
CA PHE A 269 4.92 -0.60 -2.58
C PHE A 269 4.59 -1.55 -1.40
N ARG A 270 4.64 -1.05 -0.16
CA ARG A 270 4.41 -1.79 1.08
C ARG A 270 3.23 -1.26 1.90
N ARG A 271 2.53 -0.21 1.46
CA ARG A 271 1.30 0.32 2.08
C ARG A 271 0.07 -0.24 1.34
N ALA A 272 -0.85 -0.94 2.01
CA ALA A 272 -1.98 -1.56 1.31
C ALA A 272 -2.90 -0.56 0.60
N TRP A 273 -3.04 0.66 1.13
CA TRP A 273 -3.78 1.75 0.47
C TRP A 273 -3.25 2.12 -0.91
N THR A 274 -1.97 1.84 -1.22
CA THR A 274 -1.47 2.05 -2.59
C THR A 274 -2.10 1.09 -3.59
N MET A 275 -2.70 -0.03 -3.16
CA MET A 275 -3.56 -0.85 -4.03
C MET A 275 -4.83 -0.11 -4.43
N ASN A 276 -5.54 0.53 -3.48
CA ASN A 276 -6.71 1.38 -3.78
C ASN A 276 -6.31 2.49 -4.75
N GLU A 277 -5.30 3.29 -4.38
CA GLU A 277 -4.78 4.39 -5.19
C GLU A 277 -4.51 3.93 -6.63
N ARG A 278 -3.85 2.79 -6.80
CA ARG A 278 -3.41 2.24 -8.07
C ARG A 278 -4.48 1.60 -8.94
N PHE A 279 -5.43 0.86 -8.37
CA PHE A 279 -6.48 0.18 -9.13
C PHE A 279 -7.67 1.09 -9.45
N CYS A 280 -7.86 2.13 -8.64
CA CYS A 280 -8.89 3.15 -8.85
C CYS A 280 -8.40 4.25 -9.80
N ALA A 281 -7.13 4.67 -9.74
CA ALA A 281 -6.57 5.68 -10.64
C ALA A 281 -6.71 5.33 -12.14
N ARG A 282 -6.78 6.38 -12.97
CA ARG A 282 -6.70 6.26 -14.43
C ARG A 282 -5.28 5.97 -14.90
N GLU A 283 -4.33 6.70 -14.33
CA GLU A 283 -2.90 6.61 -14.61
C GLU A 283 -2.13 6.95 -13.32
N VAL A 284 -1.01 6.25 -13.08
CA VAL A 284 -0.13 6.50 -11.93
C VAL A 284 1.27 6.85 -12.44
N TYR A 285 1.77 8.02 -12.06
CA TYR A 285 3.14 8.47 -12.27
C TYR A 285 3.95 8.27 -11.00
N LEU A 286 4.98 7.44 -11.06
CA LEU A 286 6.02 7.37 -10.04
C LEU A 286 7.02 8.49 -10.31
N LEU A 287 7.32 9.30 -9.29
CA LEU A 287 8.46 10.22 -9.33
C LEU A 287 9.62 9.56 -8.60
N LEU A 288 10.65 9.18 -9.35
CA LEU A 288 11.88 8.60 -8.80
C LEU A 288 12.98 9.66 -8.79
N LYS A 289 13.37 10.11 -7.59
CA LYS A 289 14.46 11.07 -7.45
C LYS A 289 15.78 10.41 -7.84
N THR A 290 16.49 11.02 -8.79
CA THR A 290 17.69 10.43 -9.37
C THR A 290 18.72 11.47 -9.80
N ASN A 291 19.99 11.15 -9.54
CA ASN A 291 21.13 11.90 -10.09
C ASN A 291 21.43 11.54 -11.55
N TRP A 292 20.59 10.71 -12.19
CA TRP A 292 20.74 10.30 -13.58
C TRP A 292 20.78 11.52 -14.51
N ARG A 293 21.74 11.46 -15.43
CA ARG A 293 21.83 12.34 -16.60
C ARG A 293 21.77 11.44 -17.83
N PRO A 294 20.86 11.69 -18.78
CA PRO A 294 20.84 10.92 -20.02
C PRO A 294 22.21 11.01 -20.71
N PRO A 295 22.81 9.88 -21.11
CA PRO A 295 24.03 9.88 -21.91
C PRO A 295 23.87 10.72 -23.17
N SER A 296 24.96 11.34 -23.65
CA SER A 296 24.93 12.21 -24.83
C SER A 296 24.64 11.51 -26.17
N LYS A 297 24.46 10.19 -26.14
CA LYS A 297 24.05 9.34 -27.28
C LYS A 297 23.04 8.30 -26.79
N GLY A 298 22.00 8.07 -27.58
CA GLY A 298 20.90 7.14 -27.30
C GLY A 298 19.54 7.80 -27.49
N ASP A 299 18.52 6.99 -27.74
CA ASP A 299 17.13 7.46 -27.76
C ASP A 299 16.55 7.38 -26.35
N TYR A 300 16.30 8.56 -25.76
CA TYR A 300 15.69 8.71 -24.45
C TYR A 300 14.28 9.32 -24.53
N SER A 301 13.67 9.38 -25.72
CA SER A 301 12.33 9.95 -25.95
C SER A 301 11.24 9.34 -25.07
N ASN A 302 11.42 8.08 -24.65
CA ASN A 302 10.51 7.36 -23.75
C ASN A 302 10.63 7.77 -22.26
N TYR A 303 11.58 8.64 -21.89
CA TYR A 303 11.87 9.05 -20.52
C TYR A 303 11.63 10.54 -20.33
N GLU A 304 10.63 10.87 -19.53
CA GLU A 304 10.37 12.24 -19.08
C GLU A 304 11.19 12.50 -17.80
N LYS A 305 11.88 13.64 -17.73
CA LYS A 305 12.57 14.09 -16.51
C LYS A 305 12.02 15.45 -16.08
N LEU A 306 11.63 15.55 -14.81
CA LEU A 306 11.18 16.77 -14.16
C LEU A 306 12.26 17.23 -13.17
N GLU A 307 13.21 18.01 -13.68
CA GLU A 307 14.47 18.43 -13.03
C GLU A 307 15.29 17.23 -12.50
N ASP A 308 15.12 16.84 -11.25
CA ASP A 308 15.79 15.70 -10.59
C ASP A 308 14.93 14.43 -10.48
N ASP A 309 13.65 14.49 -10.87
CA ASP A 309 12.76 13.34 -10.87
C ASP A 309 12.66 12.68 -12.25
N LEU A 310 12.86 11.38 -12.30
CA LEU A 310 12.51 10.55 -13.46
C LEU A 310 11.01 10.20 -13.36
N LEU A 311 10.24 10.60 -14.37
CA LEU A 311 8.80 10.33 -14.46
C LEU A 311 8.58 8.95 -15.10
N ILE A 312 7.95 8.06 -14.34
CA ILE A 312 7.72 6.68 -14.77
C ILE A 312 6.24 6.36 -14.59
N THR A 313 5.52 6.13 -15.70
CA THR A 313 4.16 5.62 -15.61
C THR A 313 4.17 4.16 -15.17
N LEU A 314 3.26 3.76 -14.29
CA LEU A 314 3.22 2.40 -13.78
C LEU A 314 2.96 1.35 -14.89
N ALA A 315 2.33 1.76 -15.99
CA ALA A 315 2.18 0.93 -17.19
C ALA A 315 3.53 0.54 -17.80
N LYS A 316 4.51 1.47 -17.87
CA LYS A 316 5.88 1.19 -18.33
C LYS A 316 6.61 0.24 -17.37
N VAL A 317 6.36 0.37 -16.06
CA VAL A 317 6.86 -0.58 -15.05
C VAL A 317 6.30 -1.97 -15.34
N LYS A 318 4.98 -2.12 -15.55
CA LYS A 318 4.37 -3.43 -15.85
C LYS A 318 5.03 -4.11 -17.04
N SER A 319 5.14 -3.43 -18.18
CA SER A 319 5.75 -4.02 -19.39
C SER A 319 7.21 -4.45 -19.22
N ALA A 320 7.95 -3.82 -18.31
CA ALA A 320 9.32 -4.21 -17.97
C ALA A 320 9.40 -5.26 -16.84
N SER A 321 8.26 -5.62 -16.23
CA SER A 321 8.17 -6.64 -15.18
C SER A 321 7.76 -8.02 -15.67
N ASP A 322 7.19 -8.13 -16.88
CA ASP A 322 6.70 -9.39 -17.42
C ASP A 322 7.86 -10.40 -17.66
N ASP A 323 9.10 -9.90 -17.79
CA ASP A 323 10.34 -10.68 -17.82
C ASP A 323 10.86 -11.14 -16.43
N ILE A 324 10.24 -10.69 -15.32
CA ILE A 324 10.71 -10.94 -13.94
C ILE A 324 9.72 -11.87 -13.20
N PRO A 325 10.00 -13.18 -13.07
CA PRO A 325 9.11 -14.14 -12.42
C PRO A 325 9.00 -13.85 -10.90
N SER A 326 7.94 -13.16 -10.50
CA SER A 326 7.77 -12.65 -9.13
C SER A 326 6.31 -12.28 -8.83
N ASP A 327 5.54 -13.26 -8.34
CA ASP A 327 4.09 -13.18 -8.02
C ASP A 327 3.67 -11.94 -7.21
N ARG A 328 4.54 -11.44 -6.33
CA ARG A 328 4.26 -10.24 -5.53
C ARG A 328 4.13 -8.97 -6.36
N MET A 329 4.90 -8.84 -7.45
CA MET A 329 4.87 -7.65 -8.29
C MET A 329 3.89 -7.75 -9.46
N SER A 330 3.55 -8.93 -9.97
CA SER A 330 2.45 -9.06 -10.93
C SER A 330 1.13 -8.57 -10.31
N LEU A 331 0.88 -8.88 -9.03
CA LEU A 331 -0.25 -8.35 -8.26
C LEU A 331 -0.16 -6.84 -7.96
N LEU A 332 1.05 -6.30 -7.77
CA LEU A 332 1.30 -4.86 -7.52
C LEU A 332 1.53 -4.02 -8.79
N LEU A 333 1.56 -4.64 -9.99
CA LEU A 333 1.65 -3.95 -11.29
C LEU A 333 0.40 -4.18 -12.16
N GLY A 334 -0.36 -5.23 -11.89
CA GLY A 334 -1.81 -5.26 -12.05
C GLY A 334 -2.31 -5.54 -13.44
N ASP A 335 -3.30 -6.41 -13.50
CA ASP A 335 -4.03 -6.68 -14.72
C ASP A 335 -5.40 -5.99 -14.73
N LYS A 336 -5.85 -5.55 -15.90
CA LYS A 336 -7.14 -4.85 -16.04
C LYS A 336 -8.33 -5.76 -15.71
N THR A 337 -8.12 -7.06 -15.94
CA THR A 337 -9.03 -8.17 -15.63
C THR A 337 -9.61 -8.11 -14.23
N LEU A 338 -8.87 -7.63 -13.22
CA LEU A 338 -9.31 -7.50 -11.82
C LEU A 338 -10.67 -6.82 -11.62
N ARG A 339 -11.02 -5.83 -12.46
CA ARG A 339 -12.32 -5.13 -12.36
C ARG A 339 -13.44 -5.88 -13.06
N ASP A 340 -13.14 -6.53 -14.17
CA ASP A 340 -14.09 -7.36 -14.93
C ASP A 340 -14.44 -8.63 -14.14
N HIS A 341 -13.43 -9.19 -13.47
CA HIS A 341 -13.55 -10.30 -12.53
C HIS A 341 -14.59 -10.00 -11.43
N ALA A 342 -14.34 -8.92 -10.67
CA ALA A 342 -15.22 -8.51 -9.59
C ALA A 342 -16.66 -8.23 -10.03
N ARG A 343 -16.85 -7.63 -11.21
CA ARG A 343 -18.17 -7.39 -11.79
C ARG A 343 -18.96 -8.69 -11.91
N LYS A 344 -18.36 -9.74 -12.50
CA LYS A 344 -19.00 -11.06 -12.67
C LYS A 344 -19.43 -11.70 -11.34
N ILE A 345 -18.63 -11.52 -10.29
CA ILE A 345 -18.92 -12.06 -8.95
C ILE A 345 -20.19 -11.41 -8.37
N ILE A 346 -20.34 -10.08 -8.55
CA ILE A 346 -21.47 -9.28 -8.05
C ILE A 346 -22.74 -9.54 -8.87
N THR A 347 -22.63 -9.55 -10.20
CA THR A 347 -23.75 -9.81 -11.12
C THR A 347 -24.25 -11.25 -11.06
N GLY A 348 -23.49 -12.16 -10.43
CA GLY A 348 -23.78 -13.58 -10.41
C GLY A 348 -23.59 -14.27 -11.76
N GLU A 349 -22.92 -13.61 -12.72
CA GLU A 349 -22.80 -14.07 -14.10
C GLU A 349 -22.04 -15.39 -14.23
N ILE A 350 -21.05 -15.69 -13.37
CA ILE A 350 -20.25 -16.93 -13.44
C ILE A 350 -19.88 -17.48 -12.04
N ALA A 351 -19.67 -18.80 -11.98
CA ALA A 351 -19.24 -19.61 -10.82
C ALA A 351 -17.77 -20.05 -10.89
N ASP A 352 -16.89 -19.24 -11.49
CA ASP A 352 -15.53 -19.66 -11.83
C ASP A 352 -14.57 -19.57 -10.61
N PRO A 353 -13.82 -20.64 -10.27
CA PRO A 353 -12.78 -20.63 -9.23
C PRO A 353 -11.75 -19.51 -9.38
N GLU A 354 -11.37 -19.13 -10.60
CA GLU A 354 -10.32 -18.12 -10.84
C GLU A 354 -10.72 -16.72 -10.32
N GLU A 355 -12.02 -16.41 -10.36
CA GLU A 355 -12.62 -15.19 -9.82
C GLU A 355 -12.39 -15.08 -8.30
N TRP A 356 -12.58 -16.19 -7.57
CA TRP A 356 -12.35 -16.28 -6.12
C TRP A 356 -10.86 -16.31 -5.77
N ARG A 357 -10.03 -16.99 -6.58
CA ARG A 357 -8.56 -16.91 -6.47
C ARG A 357 -8.09 -15.46 -6.58
N MET A 358 -8.73 -14.63 -7.40
CA MET A 358 -8.39 -13.20 -7.53
C MET A 358 -8.69 -12.39 -6.26
N LEU A 359 -9.85 -12.63 -5.63
CA LEU A 359 -10.18 -12.05 -4.31
C LEU A 359 -9.13 -12.39 -3.25
N TYR A 360 -8.73 -13.67 -3.20
CA TYR A 360 -7.68 -14.13 -2.29
C TYR A 360 -6.31 -13.50 -2.61
N ARG A 361 -5.96 -13.36 -3.89
CA ARG A 361 -4.71 -12.70 -4.33
C ARG A 361 -4.64 -11.24 -3.85
N ILE A 362 -5.75 -10.49 -3.87
CA ILE A 362 -5.81 -9.14 -3.27
C ILE A 362 -5.59 -9.22 -1.75
N ARG A 363 -6.21 -10.18 -1.05
CA ARG A 363 -6.01 -10.38 0.40
C ARG A 363 -4.54 -10.56 0.73
N LEU A 364 -3.89 -11.46 -0.01
CA LEU A 364 -2.48 -11.80 0.17
C LEU A 364 -1.59 -10.59 -0.13
N ALA A 365 -1.88 -9.83 -1.18
CA ALA A 365 -1.18 -8.58 -1.48
C ALA A 365 -1.33 -7.54 -0.35
N MET A 366 -2.54 -7.30 0.18
CA MET A 366 -2.73 -6.38 1.32
C MET A 366 -2.02 -6.85 2.60
N ALA A 367 -2.01 -8.15 2.88
CA ALA A 367 -1.28 -8.74 4.00
C ALA A 367 0.25 -8.61 3.82
N MET A 368 0.76 -8.82 2.60
CA MET A 368 2.16 -8.55 2.24
C MET A 368 2.52 -7.06 2.29
N CYS A 369 1.54 -6.17 2.18
CA CYS A 369 1.66 -4.73 2.43
C CYS A 369 1.37 -4.35 3.89
N GLY A 370 1.57 -5.30 4.83
CA GLY A 370 1.58 -5.06 6.28
C GLY A 370 0.29 -4.52 6.89
N CYS A 371 -0.80 -4.42 6.11
CA CYS A 371 -2.06 -3.91 6.62
C CYS A 371 -2.69 -4.97 7.51
N LYS A 372 -2.87 -4.63 8.78
CA LYS A 372 -3.47 -5.48 9.82
C LYS A 372 -4.87 -5.00 10.25
N ILE A 373 -5.31 -3.84 9.76
CA ILE A 373 -6.55 -3.19 10.17
C ILE A 373 -7.69 -3.72 9.29
N THR A 374 -8.66 -4.41 9.91
CA THR A 374 -9.82 -4.99 9.20
C THR A 374 -10.59 -3.93 8.42
N SER A 375 -10.83 -2.76 9.01
CA SER A 375 -11.59 -1.67 8.39
C SER A 375 -10.96 -1.22 7.06
N ASP A 376 -9.64 -1.06 7.04
CA ASP A 376 -8.90 -0.58 5.88
C ASP A 376 -8.93 -1.61 4.75
N GLN A 377 -8.69 -2.87 5.08
CA GLN A 377 -8.73 -3.97 4.11
C GLN A 377 -10.12 -4.10 3.46
N VAL A 378 -11.18 -4.05 4.25
CA VAL A 378 -12.57 -4.11 3.76
C VAL A 378 -12.92 -2.86 2.92
N THR A 379 -12.42 -1.69 3.30
CA THR A 379 -12.63 -0.45 2.52
C THR A 379 -11.90 -0.51 1.17
N ILE A 380 -10.62 -0.87 1.18
CA ILE A 380 -9.81 -1.09 -0.04
C ILE A 380 -10.48 -2.12 -0.94
N TYR A 381 -11.03 -3.21 -0.38
CA TYR A 381 -11.81 -4.20 -1.11
C TYR A 381 -13.03 -3.59 -1.83
N GLY A 382 -13.89 -2.89 -1.09
CA GLY A 382 -15.09 -2.27 -1.67
C GLY A 382 -14.77 -1.26 -2.77
N ASN A 383 -13.64 -0.56 -2.63
CA ASN A 383 -13.18 0.49 -3.54
C ASN A 383 -12.54 -0.06 -4.83
N ILE A 384 -11.60 -1.03 -4.72
CA ILE A 384 -10.98 -1.68 -5.90
C ILE A 384 -12.07 -2.30 -6.80
N PHE A 385 -13.09 -2.89 -6.19
CA PHE A 385 -14.19 -3.55 -6.88
C PHE A 385 -15.40 -2.68 -7.17
N LYS A 386 -15.35 -1.38 -6.83
CA LYS A 386 -16.39 -0.38 -7.12
C LYS A 386 -17.81 -0.83 -6.72
N LEU A 387 -17.91 -1.56 -5.61
CA LEU A 387 -19.17 -2.17 -5.16
C LEU A 387 -20.27 -1.09 -5.02
N PRO A 388 -21.57 -1.40 -5.15
CA PRO A 388 -22.62 -0.44 -4.79
C PRO A 388 -22.60 -0.10 -3.30
N ARG A 389 -22.51 -1.10 -2.42
CA ARG A 389 -22.52 -0.94 -0.97
C ARG A 389 -21.12 -0.97 -0.37
N ARG A 390 -20.93 -0.34 0.78
CA ARG A 390 -19.72 -0.40 1.62
C ARG A 390 -20.10 -0.87 3.03
N LEU A 391 -19.10 -1.26 3.81
CA LEU A 391 -19.23 -1.38 5.26
C LEU A 391 -18.59 -0.16 5.94
N ASP A 392 -19.19 0.31 7.03
CA ASP A 392 -18.74 1.47 7.79
C ASP A 392 -17.44 1.17 8.54
N SER A 393 -16.32 1.64 7.98
CA SER A 393 -14.97 1.35 8.46
C SER A 393 -14.76 1.70 9.94
N ASN A 394 -15.42 2.74 10.47
CA ASN A 394 -15.37 3.09 11.90
C ASN A 394 -15.91 1.97 12.80
N ARG A 395 -16.99 1.29 12.38
CA ARG A 395 -17.63 0.22 13.15
C ARG A 395 -16.79 -1.06 13.11
N LEU A 396 -16.16 -1.34 11.98
CA LEU A 396 -15.32 -2.54 11.76
C LEU A 396 -13.99 -2.57 12.54
N ASN A 397 -13.68 -1.54 13.34
CA ASN A 397 -12.52 -1.55 14.24
C ASN A 397 -12.77 -2.24 15.59
N ASP A 398 -14.00 -2.68 15.86
CA ASP A 398 -14.27 -3.55 17.01
C ASP A 398 -13.64 -4.93 16.81
N SER A 399 -12.91 -5.39 17.84
CA SER A 399 -12.35 -6.74 17.95
C SER A 399 -13.35 -7.89 17.73
N LYS A 400 -14.67 -7.66 17.83
CA LYS A 400 -15.69 -8.68 17.50
C LYS A 400 -15.75 -9.01 16.00
N PHE A 401 -15.17 -8.19 15.13
CA PHE A 401 -15.29 -8.31 13.68
C PHE A 401 -14.09 -9.03 13.03
N TRP A 402 -14.30 -10.28 12.61
CA TRP A 402 -13.32 -11.07 11.87
C TRP A 402 -13.27 -10.67 10.39
N LEU A 403 -12.09 -10.34 9.86
CA LEU A 403 -11.89 -9.86 8.49
C LEU A 403 -12.59 -10.73 7.41
N PRO A 404 -12.41 -12.07 7.35
CA PRO A 404 -13.08 -12.90 6.35
C PRO A 404 -14.60 -12.78 6.42
N THR A 405 -15.19 -12.72 7.61
CA THR A 405 -16.64 -12.48 7.77
C THR A 405 -17.03 -11.11 7.23
N CYS A 406 -16.23 -10.06 7.47
CA CYS A 406 -16.51 -8.72 6.96
C CYS A 406 -16.45 -8.65 5.43
N VAL A 407 -15.45 -9.30 4.82
CA VAL A 407 -15.36 -9.40 3.35
C VAL A 407 -16.53 -10.22 2.79
N PHE A 408 -16.89 -11.33 3.42
CA PHE A 408 -18.01 -12.17 2.99
C PHE A 408 -19.36 -11.44 3.10
N ALA A 409 -19.59 -10.74 4.22
CA ALA A 409 -20.75 -9.88 4.45
C ALA A 409 -20.83 -8.75 3.39
N LEU A 410 -19.72 -8.09 3.09
CA LEU A 410 -19.65 -7.09 2.03
C LEU A 410 -20.01 -7.69 0.66
N MET A 411 -19.48 -8.87 0.30
CA MET A 411 -19.79 -9.51 -0.99
C MET A 411 -21.25 -9.98 -1.06
N LEU A 412 -21.78 -10.59 0.00
CA LEU A 412 -23.18 -11.02 0.06
C LEU A 412 -24.15 -9.85 0.01
N ALA A 413 -23.93 -8.77 0.76
CA ALA A 413 -24.80 -7.60 0.72
C ALA A 413 -24.84 -6.94 -0.68
N ASN A 414 -23.78 -7.08 -1.47
CA ASN A 414 -23.73 -6.56 -2.84
C ASN A 414 -24.35 -7.50 -3.88
N ARG A 415 -24.30 -8.83 -3.69
CA ARG A 415 -24.89 -9.84 -4.60
C ARG A 415 -26.35 -10.17 -4.28
N PHE A 416 -26.70 -10.18 -3.00
CA PHE A 416 -28.02 -10.50 -2.45
C PHE A 416 -28.46 -9.35 -1.52
N PRO A 417 -29.05 -8.29 -2.10
CA PRO A 417 -29.52 -7.10 -1.37
C PRO A 417 -30.45 -7.44 -0.20
N GLU A 418 -31.41 -8.31 -0.49
CA GLU A 418 -32.50 -8.65 0.42
C GLU A 418 -32.06 -9.71 1.43
N GLU A 419 -32.40 -9.49 2.70
CA GLU A 419 -32.09 -10.41 3.81
C GLU A 419 -32.70 -11.80 3.59
N GLU A 420 -33.89 -11.86 3.02
CA GLU A 420 -34.58 -13.13 2.73
C GLU A 420 -33.88 -13.96 1.64
N ASP A 421 -33.22 -13.33 0.67
CA ASP A 421 -32.43 -14.05 -0.33
C ASP A 421 -31.12 -14.59 0.28
N ARG A 422 -30.49 -13.84 1.19
CA ARG A 422 -29.36 -14.33 1.99
C ARG A 422 -29.77 -15.48 2.92
N LYS A 423 -30.91 -15.39 3.58
CA LYS A 423 -31.45 -16.49 4.43
C LYS A 423 -31.76 -17.75 3.63
N ARG A 424 -32.36 -17.63 2.44
CA ARG A 424 -32.59 -18.78 1.54
C ARG A 424 -31.27 -19.42 1.12
N LEU A 425 -30.27 -18.60 0.79
CA LEU A 425 -28.92 -19.05 0.51
C LEU A 425 -28.37 -19.85 1.71
N TYR A 426 -28.44 -19.33 2.93
CA TYR A 426 -27.96 -20.05 4.14
C TYR A 426 -28.69 -21.36 4.44
N GLN A 427 -29.99 -21.46 4.10
CA GLN A 427 -30.77 -22.69 4.28
C GLN A 427 -30.31 -23.82 3.36
N ASP A 428 -29.79 -23.49 2.17
CA ASP A 428 -29.11 -24.43 1.28
C ASP A 428 -27.63 -24.60 1.71
N GLU A 429 -27.43 -24.99 2.98
CA GLU A 429 -26.12 -25.03 3.65
C GLU A 429 -25.06 -25.80 2.87
N GLU A 430 -25.47 -26.82 2.11
CA GLU A 430 -24.57 -27.65 1.35
C GLU A 430 -24.23 -27.01 -0.01
N SER A 431 -25.17 -26.39 -0.73
CA SER A 431 -24.81 -25.75 -2.01
C SER A 431 -23.93 -24.52 -1.84
N VAL A 432 -24.15 -23.70 -0.79
CA VAL A 432 -23.28 -22.54 -0.52
C VAL A 432 -21.87 -22.99 -0.21
N LEU A 433 -21.71 -23.89 0.74
CA LEU A 433 -20.38 -24.28 1.19
C LEU A 433 -19.70 -25.19 0.15
N GLN A 434 -20.42 -26.04 -0.59
CA GLN A 434 -19.83 -26.76 -1.72
C GLN A 434 -19.47 -25.83 -2.89
N TYR A 435 -20.30 -24.87 -3.28
CA TYR A 435 -19.99 -23.92 -4.37
C TYR A 435 -18.73 -23.11 -4.06
N TRP A 436 -18.57 -22.68 -2.81
CA TRP A 436 -17.43 -21.86 -2.39
C TRP A 436 -16.17 -22.68 -2.03
N PHE A 437 -16.30 -23.91 -1.52
CA PHE A 437 -15.14 -24.74 -1.09
C PHE A 437 -14.76 -25.89 -2.04
N SER A 438 -15.64 -26.34 -2.95
CA SER A 438 -15.28 -27.36 -3.95
C SER A 438 -14.20 -26.86 -4.92
N GLN A 439 -14.10 -25.54 -5.06
CA GLN A 439 -13.16 -24.80 -5.89
C GLN A 439 -11.73 -24.70 -5.31
N GLU A 440 -11.50 -25.20 -4.09
CA GLU A 440 -10.22 -25.03 -3.37
C GLU A 440 -9.37 -26.30 -3.24
N ARG A 441 -9.88 -27.47 -3.67
CA ARG A 441 -9.25 -28.77 -3.35
C ARG A 441 -7.87 -29.02 -3.98
N GLU A 442 -7.41 -28.17 -4.89
CA GLU A 442 -6.13 -28.34 -5.61
C GLU A 442 -4.97 -27.48 -5.06
N ASP A 443 -5.23 -26.34 -4.40
CA ASP A 443 -4.23 -25.25 -4.28
C ASP A 443 -3.74 -24.89 -2.85
N GLY A 444 -4.14 -25.64 -1.80
CA GLY A 444 -3.41 -25.62 -0.51
C GLY A 444 -3.78 -24.54 0.53
N PHE A 445 -5.05 -24.14 0.66
CA PHE A 445 -5.48 -23.15 1.66
C PHE A 445 -5.67 -23.73 3.07
N GLY A 446 -4.69 -23.51 3.97
CA GLY A 446 -4.66 -24.10 5.30
C GLY A 446 -5.85 -23.77 6.23
N TRP A 447 -6.34 -22.52 6.22
CA TRP A 447 -7.38 -22.05 7.14
C TRP A 447 -8.79 -22.57 6.81
N ILE A 448 -9.03 -23.01 5.57
CA ILE A 448 -10.28 -23.70 5.17
C ILE A 448 -10.08 -25.22 5.20
N ARG A 449 -8.87 -25.74 5.00
CA ARG A 449 -8.55 -27.14 5.28
C ARG A 449 -8.86 -27.54 6.73
N ASP A 450 -8.73 -26.61 7.68
CA ASP A 450 -9.10 -26.85 9.09
C ASP A 450 -10.62 -26.77 9.34
N TRP A 451 -11.40 -26.11 8.45
CA TRP A 451 -12.86 -26.28 8.40
C TRP A 451 -13.23 -27.68 7.89
N HIS A 452 -12.61 -28.13 6.80
CA HIS A 452 -12.99 -29.37 6.13
C HIS A 452 -12.71 -30.65 6.96
N LYS A 453 -11.97 -30.53 8.08
CA LYS A 453 -11.78 -31.57 9.11
C LYS A 453 -12.91 -31.63 10.16
N LEU A 454 -13.89 -30.72 10.11
CA LEU A 454 -15.04 -30.65 11.03
C LEU A 454 -16.33 -31.21 10.41
N THR A 455 -16.30 -31.55 9.12
CA THR A 455 -17.33 -32.26 8.36
C THR A 455 -16.85 -33.67 8.06
#